data_AF-A0A521ANZ2-F1
#
_entry.id   AF-A0A521ANZ2-F1
#
_cell.length_a   1.000
_cell.length_b   1.000
_cell.length_c   1.000
_cell.angle_alpha   90.00
_cell.angle_beta   90.00
_cell.angle_gamma   90.00
#
_symmetry.space_group_name_H-M   'P 1'
#
loop_
_entity.id
_entity.type
_entity.pdbx_description
1 polymer ?
#
loop_
_entity_poly.entity_id
_entity_poly.type
_entity_poly.pdbx_seq_one_letter_code
_entity_poly.pdbx_strand_id
1 'polypeptide(L)'
;MANKGDKDAFQHFGFTISTIVSPLDCGKCHPKEEKEVTESHHAKAAQFVGSLDNVLGRIVEGEPLFNLGCAQCHGRTIPVKNGLPVLGPWPNEGIGRINPDGSKGNCAACHFRHSFSLKQVREPDMCGKCHQGPDHPQIEIWELSKHGIAYKAHQSEIEQTLDRAKWVLGEDYYQAPNCVTCHMGASVTGAKATHDVGARLSWTLRPPISKHKPNWQAKRAEMKKVCAACHQRVWVDGFYYQFDNLVNLYNTKFGIPANKIIKFLKSRHLIDPTPFNEKIEWTYFLLWHHEGRRARHGASMMAPDWTHWHGLFEVAERFYFELIPEADEIVKEKGTRKDKRDWAKFKKELFSRPEHKWFKGMPKSELRKIAEFYLKRYGQTAQ
;
A
#
# COMPACT_ATOMS: atom_id res chain seq x y z
N MET A 1 0.21 33.37 15.76
CA MET A 1 1.61 33.76 16.08
C MET A 1 2.26 32.62 16.83
N ALA A 2 3.56 32.40 16.65
CA ALA A 2 4.27 31.34 17.36
C ALA A 2 4.52 31.76 18.81
N ASN A 3 4.60 30.80 19.73
CA ASN A 3 5.03 31.07 21.09
C ASN A 3 6.55 31.24 21.09
N LYS A 4 7.08 32.18 21.88
CA LYS A 4 8.54 32.42 21.98
C LYS A 4 9.34 31.18 22.40
N GLY A 5 8.69 30.20 23.05
CA GLY A 5 9.31 28.95 23.48
C GLY A 5 9.33 27.85 22.41
N ASP A 6 8.69 28.05 21.26
CA ASP A 6 8.67 27.05 20.19
C ASP A 6 10.07 26.96 19.56
N LYS A 7 10.53 25.74 19.24
CA LYS A 7 11.90 25.50 18.75
C LYS A 7 12.19 26.15 17.39
N ASP A 8 11.15 26.43 16.64
CA ASP A 8 11.12 27.06 15.32
C ASP A 8 10.57 28.50 15.36
N ALA A 9 10.43 29.09 16.55
CA ALA A 9 10.09 30.49 16.67
C ALA A 9 11.30 31.40 16.36
N PHE A 10 11.08 32.44 15.57
CA PHE A 10 12.06 33.50 15.32
C PHE A 10 11.38 34.87 15.16
N GLN A 11 12.15 35.94 15.35
CA GLN A 11 11.67 37.31 15.13
C GLN A 11 11.63 37.63 13.64
N HIS A 12 10.52 38.21 13.19
CA HIS A 12 10.32 38.63 11.82
C HIS A 12 9.44 39.89 11.78
N PHE A 13 10.04 41.03 11.43
CA PHE A 13 9.36 42.33 11.31
C PHE A 13 8.47 42.70 12.53
N GLY A 14 8.97 42.50 13.74
CA GLY A 14 8.26 42.82 14.99
C GLY A 14 7.31 41.72 15.49
N PHE A 15 7.18 40.61 14.76
CA PHE A 15 6.38 39.46 15.15
C PHE A 15 7.24 38.25 15.50
N THR A 16 6.72 37.40 16.39
CA THR A 16 7.28 36.06 16.62
C THR A 16 6.52 35.06 15.77
N ILE A 17 7.19 34.46 14.80
CA ILE A 17 6.59 33.52 13.83
C ILE A 17 7.33 32.19 13.82
N SER A 18 6.68 31.16 13.28
CA SER A 18 7.31 29.91 12.85
C SER A 18 7.01 29.71 11.37
N THR A 19 7.96 29.11 10.65
CA THR A 19 7.78 28.69 9.25
C THR A 19 6.88 27.45 9.13
N ILE A 20 6.86 26.58 10.14
CA ILE A 20 6.21 25.27 10.07
C ILE A 20 4.93 25.29 10.91
N VAL A 21 3.78 25.36 10.23
CA VAL A 21 2.48 25.13 10.86
C VAL A 21 2.30 23.61 11.06
N SER A 22 2.03 23.21 12.30
CA SER A 22 1.89 21.81 12.70
C SER A 22 0.41 21.39 12.87
N PRO A 23 0.11 20.08 13.00
CA PRO A 23 -1.20 19.62 13.41
C PRO A 23 -1.71 20.25 14.72
N LEU A 24 -0.83 20.54 15.69
CA LEU A 24 -1.23 21.18 16.95
C LEU A 24 -1.70 22.62 16.75
N ASP A 25 -1.16 23.33 15.75
CA ASP A 25 -1.68 24.65 15.37
C ASP A 25 -3.06 24.54 14.74
N CYS A 26 -3.25 23.59 13.82
CA CYS A 26 -4.55 23.33 13.20
C CYS A 26 -5.59 22.91 14.25
N GLY A 27 -5.19 22.09 15.23
CA GLY A 27 -6.04 21.56 16.29
C GLY A 27 -6.64 22.61 17.23
N LYS A 28 -6.09 23.83 17.26
CA LYS A 28 -6.67 24.97 17.99
C LYS A 28 -8.09 25.30 17.50
N CYS A 29 -8.36 25.09 16.21
CA CYS A 29 -9.68 25.31 15.59
C CYS A 29 -10.33 23.99 15.12
N HIS A 30 -9.54 22.98 14.79
CA HIS A 30 -9.98 21.68 14.24
C HIS A 30 -9.57 20.50 15.14
N PRO A 31 -10.01 20.46 16.41
CA PRO A 31 -9.52 19.48 17.39
C PRO A 31 -9.94 18.05 17.05
N LYS A 32 -11.06 17.88 16.34
CA LYS A 32 -11.51 16.55 15.91
C LYS A 32 -10.62 16.00 14.81
N GLU A 33 -10.39 16.80 13.76
CA GLU A 33 -9.61 16.40 12.61
C GLU A 33 -8.13 16.21 12.97
N GLU A 34 -7.58 17.07 13.84
CA GLU A 34 -6.23 16.90 14.40
C GLU A 34 -6.10 15.54 15.07
N LYS A 35 -7.00 15.21 16.01
CA LYS A 35 -6.97 13.93 16.73
C LYS A 35 -7.07 12.73 15.79
N GLU A 36 -8.00 12.77 14.84
CA GLU A 36 -8.19 11.68 13.87
C GLU A 36 -6.94 11.46 13.00
N VAL A 37 -6.29 12.54 12.54
CA VAL A 37 -5.04 12.45 11.77
C VAL A 37 -3.90 11.92 12.64
N THR A 38 -3.70 12.46 13.84
CA THR A 38 -2.55 12.11 14.70
C THR A 38 -2.62 10.68 15.24
N GLU A 39 -3.83 10.13 15.42
CA GLU A 39 -4.04 8.73 15.80
C GLU A 39 -3.84 7.75 14.62
N SER A 40 -4.06 8.22 13.39
CA SER A 40 -3.94 7.43 12.18
C SER A 40 -2.53 6.88 11.93
N HIS A 41 -2.43 5.87 11.06
CA HIS A 41 -1.13 5.38 10.60
C HIS A 41 -0.39 6.39 9.71
N HIS A 42 -1.09 7.34 9.09
CA HIS A 42 -0.46 8.36 8.23
C HIS A 42 0.45 9.29 9.04
N ALA A 43 0.05 9.72 10.24
CA ALA A 43 0.93 10.49 11.13
C ALA A 43 2.20 9.71 11.52
N LYS A 44 2.17 8.38 11.44
CA LYS A 44 3.31 7.49 11.74
C LYS A 44 4.12 7.12 10.50
N ALA A 45 3.82 7.69 9.33
CA ALA A 45 4.44 7.28 8.07
C ALA A 45 5.96 7.47 8.05
N ALA A 46 6.53 8.46 8.74
CA ALA A 46 7.98 8.66 8.87
C ALA A 46 8.68 7.59 9.73
N GLN A 47 7.95 6.74 10.46
CA GLN A 47 8.54 5.67 11.29
C GLN A 47 9.07 4.49 10.47
N PHE A 48 8.94 4.50 9.15
CA PHE A 48 9.61 3.53 8.28
C PHE A 48 11.15 3.73 8.24
N VAL A 49 11.66 4.86 8.74
CA VAL A 49 13.11 5.10 8.87
C VAL A 49 13.72 4.00 9.76
N GLY A 50 14.51 3.11 9.14
CA GLY A 50 15.05 1.87 9.72
C GLY A 50 14.54 0.57 9.10
N SER A 51 13.57 0.61 8.16
CA SER A 51 13.10 -0.55 7.39
C SER A 51 14.04 -0.92 6.24
N LEU A 52 13.77 -2.06 5.58
CA LEU A 52 14.42 -2.42 4.31
C LEU A 52 14.21 -1.34 3.23
N ASP A 53 13.01 -0.76 3.15
CA ASP A 53 12.71 0.34 2.23
C ASP A 53 13.58 1.57 2.54
N ASN A 54 13.88 1.82 3.81
CA ASN A 54 14.80 2.89 4.21
C ASN A 54 16.28 2.54 3.93
N VAL A 55 16.67 1.26 3.97
CA VAL A 55 18.00 0.83 3.51
C VAL A 55 18.15 1.13 2.02
N LEU A 56 17.16 0.77 1.19
CA LEU A 56 17.16 1.12 -0.22
C LEU A 56 17.25 2.63 -0.43
N GLY A 57 16.30 3.39 0.13
CA GLY A 57 16.22 4.83 -0.11
C GLY A 57 17.40 5.65 0.41
N ARG A 58 17.97 5.32 1.57
CA ARG A 58 19.03 6.13 2.19
C ARG A 58 20.44 5.59 2.00
N ILE A 59 20.61 4.27 1.92
CA ILE A 59 21.93 3.64 1.86
C ILE A 59 22.27 3.25 0.43
N VAL A 60 21.37 2.56 -0.27
CA VAL A 60 21.62 2.11 -1.66
C VAL A 60 21.49 3.27 -2.64
N GLU A 61 20.47 4.11 -2.48
CA GLU A 61 20.13 5.20 -3.43
C GLU A 61 20.66 6.57 -2.98
N GLY A 62 20.76 6.80 -1.66
CA GLY A 62 21.38 7.98 -1.05
C GLY A 62 20.44 9.06 -0.53
N GLU A 63 20.93 9.87 0.41
CA GLU A 63 20.16 10.92 1.10
C GLU A 63 19.48 11.96 0.18
N PRO A 64 20.09 12.42 -0.93
CA PRO A 64 19.42 13.33 -1.87
C PRO A 64 18.15 12.73 -2.47
N LEU A 65 18.20 11.45 -2.88
CA LEU A 65 17.03 10.73 -3.37
C LEU A 65 16.00 10.58 -2.27
N PHE A 66 16.42 10.15 -1.07
CA PHE A 66 15.50 10.03 0.06
C PHE A 66 14.72 11.33 0.33
N ASN A 67 15.38 12.50 0.24
CA ASN A 67 14.73 13.80 0.44
C ASN A 67 13.72 14.16 -0.64
N LEU A 68 13.98 13.79 -1.90
CA LEU A 68 13.12 14.13 -3.04
C LEU A 68 12.05 13.06 -3.33
N GLY A 69 12.30 11.81 -2.95
CA GLY A 69 11.42 10.67 -3.14
C GLY A 69 10.70 10.29 -1.85
N CYS A 70 11.29 9.35 -1.09
CA CYS A 70 10.63 8.71 0.06
C CYS A 70 10.06 9.72 1.07
N ALA A 71 10.84 10.75 1.43
CA ALA A 71 10.46 11.72 2.44
C ALA A 71 9.33 12.66 1.96
N GLN A 72 9.13 12.85 0.65
CA GLN A 72 8.03 13.68 0.13
C GLN A 72 6.66 12.99 0.26
N CYS A 73 6.63 11.66 0.34
CA CYS A 73 5.42 10.89 0.61
C CYS A 73 5.28 10.59 2.11
N HIS A 74 6.31 10.00 2.73
CA HIS A 74 6.24 9.48 4.10
C HIS A 74 6.52 10.52 5.19
N GLY A 75 7.35 11.52 4.88
CA GLY A 75 7.85 12.50 5.82
C GLY A 75 9.14 12.07 6.51
N ARG A 76 9.74 13.01 7.21
CA ARG A 76 10.91 12.81 8.08
C ARG A 76 10.87 13.78 9.26
N THR A 77 11.80 13.62 10.20
CA THR A 77 12.05 14.66 11.21
C THR A 77 12.66 15.89 10.56
N ILE A 78 12.07 17.05 10.84
CA ILE A 78 12.56 18.35 10.36
C ILE A 78 13.44 18.99 11.43
N PRO A 79 14.77 18.97 11.27
CA PRO A 79 15.67 19.69 12.16
C PRO A 79 15.56 21.20 11.91
N VAL A 80 15.74 21.95 12.98
CA VAL A 80 15.68 23.41 12.99
C VAL A 80 16.97 23.95 13.60
N LYS A 81 17.51 25.01 13.02
CA LYS A 81 18.66 25.76 13.51
C LYS A 81 18.33 27.26 13.49
N ASN A 82 18.51 27.93 14.63
CA ASN A 82 18.18 29.36 14.79
C ASN A 82 16.73 29.70 14.39
N GLY A 83 15.78 28.86 14.76
CA GLY A 83 14.36 29.04 14.42
C GLY A 83 13.98 28.66 12.98
N LEU A 84 14.95 28.32 12.12
CA LEU A 84 14.68 28.01 10.70
C LEU A 84 14.94 26.52 10.35
N PRO A 85 14.14 25.91 9.46
CA PRO A 85 14.40 24.56 8.96
C PRO A 85 15.75 24.47 8.23
N VAL A 86 16.47 23.36 8.41
CA VAL A 86 17.78 23.14 7.77
C VAL A 86 17.63 22.70 6.31
N LEU A 87 18.56 23.15 5.45
CA LEU A 87 18.65 22.76 4.04
C LEU A 87 18.86 21.24 3.87
N GLY A 88 18.17 20.65 2.89
CA GLY A 88 18.19 19.20 2.61
C GLY A 88 16.91 18.53 3.11
N PRO A 89 16.68 18.38 4.43
CA PRO A 89 15.43 17.85 4.97
C PRO A 89 14.18 18.69 4.67
N TRP A 90 14.35 19.99 4.40
CA TRP A 90 13.28 20.92 4.06
C TRP A 90 13.49 21.48 2.63
N PRO A 91 12.44 21.68 1.83
CA PRO A 91 11.01 21.48 2.11
C PRO A 91 10.57 20.01 2.22
N ASN A 92 9.56 19.75 3.05
CA ASN A 92 8.99 18.42 3.23
C ASN A 92 7.47 18.45 3.23
N GLU A 93 6.87 17.63 2.37
CA GLU A 93 5.42 17.53 2.22
C GLU A 93 4.84 16.20 2.72
N GLY A 94 5.69 15.30 3.22
CA GLY A 94 5.28 13.96 3.58
C GLY A 94 4.26 13.92 4.71
N ILE A 95 3.32 12.98 4.60
CA ILE A 95 2.12 12.96 5.43
C ILE A 95 2.41 12.67 6.91
N GLY A 96 3.50 11.96 7.20
CA GLY A 96 3.95 11.60 8.55
C GLY A 96 5.11 12.45 9.06
N ARG A 97 5.31 13.66 8.52
CA ARG A 97 6.36 14.60 8.97
C ARG A 97 6.39 14.71 10.50
N ILE A 98 7.58 14.70 11.08
CA ILE A 98 7.77 14.96 12.52
C ILE A 98 8.18 16.43 12.65
N ASN A 99 7.30 17.22 13.27
CA ASN A 99 7.39 18.68 13.36
C ASN A 99 8.32 19.13 14.50
N PRO A 100 8.78 20.39 14.50
CA PRO A 100 9.67 20.92 15.55
C PRO A 100 9.07 20.89 16.97
N ASP A 101 7.75 21.04 17.07
CA ASP A 101 6.98 20.93 18.32
C ASP A 101 6.79 19.47 18.79
N GLY A 102 7.31 18.48 18.05
CA GLY A 102 7.20 17.06 18.35
C GLY A 102 5.92 16.40 17.87
N SER A 103 4.96 17.17 17.35
CA SER A 103 3.75 16.63 16.76
C SER A 103 4.06 15.83 15.49
N LYS A 104 3.18 14.87 15.18
CA LYS A 104 3.34 13.97 14.04
C LYS A 104 2.24 14.22 13.03
N GLY A 105 2.62 14.34 11.77
CA GLY A 105 1.70 14.54 10.67
C GLY A 105 1.89 15.88 9.97
N ASN A 106 1.34 15.97 8.75
CA ASN A 106 1.29 17.18 7.96
C ASN A 106 -0.13 17.39 7.42
N CYS A 107 -0.90 18.30 8.02
CA CYS A 107 -2.25 18.62 7.57
C CYS A 107 -2.28 19.18 6.14
N ALA A 108 -1.18 19.76 5.66
CA ALA A 108 -1.07 20.26 4.29
C ALA A 108 -0.63 19.18 3.28
N ALA A 109 -0.63 17.90 3.64
CA ALA A 109 -0.28 16.82 2.72
C ALA A 109 -1.35 16.58 1.64
N CYS A 110 -2.63 16.87 1.94
CA CYS A 110 -3.75 16.64 1.04
C CYS A 110 -4.45 17.94 0.60
N HIS A 111 -4.81 18.85 1.52
CA HIS A 111 -5.30 20.19 1.14
C HIS A 111 -4.16 21.19 1.30
N PHE A 112 -3.57 21.62 0.18
CA PHE A 112 -2.31 22.36 0.20
C PHE A 112 -2.47 23.74 0.84
N ARG A 113 -1.40 24.15 1.52
CA ARG A 113 -1.20 25.56 1.81
C ARG A 113 -1.02 26.32 0.48
N HIS A 114 -1.54 27.52 0.30
CA HIS A 114 -2.25 28.34 1.28
C HIS A 114 -3.77 28.38 1.03
N SER A 115 -4.30 27.60 0.09
CA SER A 115 -5.73 27.63 -0.26
C SER A 115 -6.60 26.73 0.62
N PHE A 116 -6.06 25.62 1.12
CA PHE A 116 -6.77 24.63 1.94
C PHE A 116 -8.13 24.21 1.33
N SER A 117 -8.16 24.00 0.01
CA SER A 117 -9.38 23.76 -0.76
C SER A 117 -10.00 22.38 -0.51
N LEU A 118 -11.32 22.36 -0.26
CA LEU A 118 -12.11 21.13 -0.18
C LEU A 118 -12.25 20.44 -1.54
N LYS A 119 -12.35 21.21 -2.65
CA LYS A 119 -12.32 20.62 -3.98
C LYS A 119 -11.01 19.90 -4.25
N GLN A 120 -9.88 20.55 -4.00
CA GLN A 120 -8.57 19.94 -4.23
C GLN A 120 -8.39 18.61 -3.50
N VAL A 121 -8.73 18.54 -2.20
CA VAL A 121 -8.52 17.33 -1.39
C VAL A 121 -9.44 16.18 -1.80
N ARG A 122 -10.59 16.49 -2.40
CA ARG A 122 -11.56 15.49 -2.85
C ARG A 122 -11.29 14.97 -4.25
N GLU A 123 -10.38 15.58 -5.01
CA GLU A 123 -9.93 15.01 -6.28
C GLU A 123 -9.06 13.75 -6.06
N PRO A 124 -9.26 12.68 -6.84
CA PRO A 124 -8.48 11.45 -6.74
C PRO A 124 -6.96 11.65 -6.88
N ASP A 125 -6.55 12.56 -7.77
CA ASP A 125 -5.15 12.88 -8.08
C ASP A 125 -4.34 13.30 -6.84
N MET A 126 -5.02 13.88 -5.86
CA MET A 126 -4.41 14.26 -4.59
C MET A 126 -3.89 13.03 -3.82
N CYS A 127 -4.59 11.91 -3.90
CA CYS A 127 -4.11 10.65 -3.34
C CYS A 127 -2.99 10.08 -4.23
N GLY A 128 -3.13 10.21 -5.55
CA GLY A 128 -2.21 9.68 -6.56
C GLY A 128 -0.77 10.16 -6.44
N LYS A 129 -0.53 11.35 -5.88
CA LYS A 129 0.84 11.83 -5.55
C LYS A 129 1.68 10.77 -4.83
N CYS A 130 1.09 10.06 -3.87
CA CYS A 130 1.77 9.06 -3.03
C CYS A 130 1.30 7.63 -3.28
N HIS A 131 0.02 7.45 -3.63
CA HIS A 131 -0.64 6.16 -3.76
C HIS A 131 -0.62 5.65 -5.20
N GLN A 132 0.59 5.48 -5.71
CA GLN A 132 0.89 5.12 -7.11
C GLN A 132 2.07 4.15 -7.19
N GLY A 133 2.41 3.74 -8.40
CA GLY A 133 3.69 3.13 -8.72
C GLY A 133 3.76 1.62 -8.45
N PRO A 134 4.97 1.06 -8.43
CA PRO A 134 5.17 -0.37 -8.61
C PRO A 134 4.75 -1.24 -7.42
N ASP A 135 4.62 -0.67 -6.22
CA ASP A 135 4.36 -1.41 -4.99
C ASP A 135 2.97 -1.16 -4.40
N HIS A 136 2.30 -0.08 -4.77
CA HIS A 136 0.92 0.18 -4.38
C HIS A 136 0.22 1.13 -5.38
N PRO A 137 -0.10 0.63 -6.60
CA PRO A 137 -0.66 1.44 -7.69
C PRO A 137 -2.14 1.74 -7.48
N GLN A 138 -2.51 2.37 -6.36
CA GLN A 138 -3.91 2.52 -6.00
C GLN A 138 -4.65 3.51 -6.90
N ILE A 139 -3.98 4.58 -7.36
CA ILE A 139 -4.58 5.51 -8.32
C ILE A 139 -4.77 4.83 -9.67
N GLU A 140 -3.77 4.11 -10.19
CA GLU A 140 -3.85 3.42 -11.48
C GLU A 140 -4.91 2.30 -11.44
N ILE A 141 -5.02 1.60 -10.30
CA ILE A 141 -6.08 0.62 -10.07
C ILE A 141 -7.45 1.30 -10.10
N TRP A 142 -7.62 2.42 -9.39
CA TRP A 142 -8.90 3.10 -9.29
C TRP A 142 -9.33 3.69 -10.63
N GLU A 143 -8.43 4.38 -11.35
CA GLU A 143 -8.69 5.00 -12.65
C GLU A 143 -9.21 3.98 -13.68
N LEU A 144 -8.64 2.78 -13.69
CA LEU A 144 -8.99 1.70 -14.59
C LEU A 144 -10.16 0.84 -14.08
N SER A 145 -10.61 1.05 -12.85
CA SER A 145 -11.79 0.37 -12.30
C SER A 145 -13.08 0.97 -12.85
N LYS A 146 -14.19 0.22 -12.74
CA LYS A 146 -15.52 0.76 -13.07
C LYS A 146 -15.88 2.01 -12.26
N HIS A 147 -15.33 2.16 -11.05
CA HIS A 147 -15.56 3.34 -10.22
C HIS A 147 -14.82 4.58 -10.77
N GLY A 148 -13.55 4.44 -11.18
CA GLY A 148 -12.80 5.53 -11.82
C GLY A 148 -13.38 5.92 -13.18
N ILE A 149 -13.78 4.94 -13.98
CA ILE A 149 -14.48 5.18 -15.26
C ILE A 149 -15.79 5.93 -15.03
N ALA A 150 -16.59 5.53 -14.04
CA ALA A 150 -17.81 6.25 -13.67
C ALA A 150 -17.51 7.67 -13.15
N TYR A 151 -16.44 7.86 -12.38
CA TYR A 151 -16.03 9.20 -11.94
C TYR A 151 -15.75 10.13 -13.10
N LYS A 152 -14.96 9.65 -14.07
CA LYS A 152 -14.66 10.42 -15.28
C LYS A 152 -15.91 10.71 -16.11
N ALA A 153 -16.82 9.75 -16.23
CA ALA A 153 -18.06 9.92 -16.99
C ALA A 153 -19.02 10.96 -16.36
N HIS A 154 -19.00 11.10 -15.03
CA HIS A 154 -19.85 12.04 -14.28
C HIS A 154 -19.06 13.21 -13.68
N GLN A 155 -17.91 13.53 -14.25
CA GLN A 155 -16.99 14.52 -13.70
C GLN A 155 -17.65 15.90 -13.55
N SER A 156 -18.39 16.35 -14.55
CA SER A 156 -19.08 17.66 -14.52
C SER A 156 -20.17 17.75 -13.45
N GLU A 157 -20.76 16.63 -13.05
CA GLU A 157 -21.76 16.57 -11.99
C GLU A 157 -21.09 16.63 -10.62
N ILE A 158 -20.07 15.77 -10.39
CA ILE A 158 -19.40 15.68 -9.09
C ILE A 158 -18.61 16.95 -8.77
N GLU A 159 -17.99 17.61 -9.78
CA GLU A 159 -17.25 18.86 -9.61
C GLU A 159 -18.06 19.97 -8.95
N GLN A 160 -19.39 20.00 -9.15
CA GLN A 160 -20.31 20.98 -8.54
C GLN A 160 -20.55 20.74 -7.04
N THR A 161 -20.03 19.63 -6.51
CA THR A 161 -20.23 19.20 -5.12
C THR A 161 -18.94 19.26 -4.30
N LEU A 162 -17.77 19.29 -4.96
CA LEU A 162 -16.48 19.08 -4.30
C LEU A 162 -16.11 20.19 -3.30
N ASP A 163 -16.58 21.42 -3.47
CA ASP A 163 -16.32 22.52 -2.52
C ASP A 163 -17.34 22.61 -1.38
N ARG A 164 -18.38 21.76 -1.35
CA ARG A 164 -19.44 21.84 -0.33
C ARG A 164 -18.94 21.40 1.04
N ALA A 165 -19.33 22.11 2.11
CA ALA A 165 -19.00 21.72 3.47
C ALA A 165 -19.58 20.33 3.83
N LYS A 166 -20.84 20.06 3.44
CA LYS A 166 -21.46 18.74 3.50
C LYS A 166 -21.17 17.98 2.21
N TRP A 167 -20.74 16.72 2.33
CA TRP A 167 -20.47 15.85 1.19
C TRP A 167 -20.72 14.39 1.56
N VAL A 168 -21.92 13.90 1.23
CA VAL A 168 -22.47 12.61 1.66
C VAL A 168 -22.86 11.77 0.44
N LEU A 169 -22.28 10.57 0.33
CA LEU A 169 -22.64 9.60 -0.70
C LEU A 169 -24.10 9.13 -0.52
N GLY A 170 -24.87 9.19 -1.61
CA GLY A 170 -26.29 8.87 -1.65
C GLY A 170 -27.21 10.05 -1.32
N GLU A 171 -26.66 11.25 -1.14
CA GLU A 171 -27.43 12.49 -0.94
C GLU A 171 -26.89 13.61 -1.84
N ASP A 172 -25.62 13.97 -1.69
CA ASP A 172 -24.99 15.05 -2.45
C ASP A 172 -24.49 14.58 -3.84
N TYR A 173 -24.15 13.29 -3.94
CA TYR A 173 -23.74 12.60 -5.17
C TYR A 173 -24.06 11.11 -5.05
N TYR A 174 -24.34 10.45 -6.18
CA TYR A 174 -24.87 9.07 -6.21
C TYR A 174 -24.03 8.11 -7.05
N GLN A 175 -23.34 8.65 -8.05
CA GLN A 175 -22.45 7.96 -8.96
C GLN A 175 -21.04 8.52 -8.73
N ALA A 176 -19.97 7.91 -9.26
CA ALA A 176 -18.59 8.41 -9.10
C ALA A 176 -17.96 8.31 -7.69
N PRO A 177 -17.85 7.13 -7.04
CA PRO A 177 -17.09 7.03 -5.80
C PRO A 177 -15.58 7.17 -6.06
N ASN A 178 -14.92 8.05 -5.30
CA ASN A 178 -13.48 8.24 -5.35
C ASN A 178 -12.79 7.80 -4.05
N CYS A 179 -11.49 8.08 -3.95
CA CYS A 179 -10.66 7.74 -2.80
C CYS A 179 -11.26 8.26 -1.48
N VAL A 180 -11.67 9.53 -1.45
CA VAL A 180 -12.25 10.16 -0.26
C VAL A 180 -13.60 9.53 0.07
N THR A 181 -14.48 9.29 -0.91
CA THR A 181 -15.76 8.59 -0.71
C THR A 181 -15.61 7.32 0.13
N CYS A 182 -14.68 6.46 -0.26
CA CYS A 182 -14.48 5.16 0.38
C CYS A 182 -13.74 5.25 1.71
N HIS A 183 -12.68 6.07 1.79
CA HIS A 183 -11.77 6.04 2.93
C HIS A 183 -12.08 7.07 4.02
N MET A 184 -12.75 8.18 3.69
CA MET A 184 -12.90 9.34 4.57
C MET A 184 -14.31 9.93 4.59
N GLY A 185 -15.12 9.73 3.54
CA GLY A 185 -16.39 10.41 3.31
C GLY A 185 -17.57 9.76 4.04
N ALA A 186 -18.66 10.52 4.21
CA ALA A 186 -19.88 10.02 4.84
C ALA A 186 -20.83 9.36 3.82
N SER A 187 -21.77 8.54 4.29
CA SER A 187 -22.83 7.94 3.45
C SER A 187 -24.19 7.95 4.16
N VAL A 188 -25.27 7.95 3.37
CA VAL A 188 -26.66 7.86 3.86
C VAL A 188 -26.96 6.56 4.62
N THR A 189 -26.12 5.54 4.45
CA THR A 189 -26.15 4.26 5.14
C THR A 189 -25.38 4.25 6.47
N GLY A 190 -24.97 5.43 6.94
CA GLY A 190 -24.43 5.62 8.29
C GLY A 190 -22.91 5.54 8.42
N ALA A 191 -22.14 5.51 7.30
CA ALA A 191 -20.71 5.75 7.38
C ALA A 191 -20.46 7.22 7.71
N LYS A 192 -19.62 7.50 8.72
CA LYS A 192 -19.31 8.88 9.16
C LYS A 192 -18.02 9.38 8.54
N ALA A 193 -17.95 10.67 8.26
CA ALA A 193 -16.73 11.31 7.78
C ALA A 193 -15.63 11.30 8.87
N THR A 194 -14.39 11.06 8.46
CA THR A 194 -13.24 10.95 9.36
C THR A 194 -11.92 11.25 8.64
N HIS A 195 -10.93 11.75 9.38
CA HIS A 195 -9.55 11.85 8.92
C HIS A 195 -8.67 10.64 9.29
N ASP A 196 -9.18 9.65 10.04
CA ASP A 196 -8.50 8.35 10.18
C ASP A 196 -8.80 7.47 8.96
N VAL A 197 -7.97 7.57 7.92
CA VAL A 197 -8.07 6.71 6.72
C VAL A 197 -7.94 5.21 7.02
N GLY A 198 -7.43 4.86 8.20
CA GLY A 198 -7.32 3.50 8.72
C GLY A 198 -8.61 2.97 9.35
N ALA A 199 -9.63 3.82 9.54
CA ALA A 199 -10.88 3.49 10.22
C ALA A 199 -11.62 2.32 9.54
N ARG A 200 -11.50 2.19 8.22
CA ARG A 200 -12.25 1.23 7.39
C ARG A 200 -11.42 0.08 6.83
N LEU A 201 -10.14 -0.01 7.20
CA LEU A 201 -9.21 -1.01 6.66
C LEU A 201 -9.27 -2.33 7.45
N SER A 202 -9.84 -3.37 6.85
CA SER A 202 -9.88 -4.72 7.45
C SER A 202 -8.54 -5.47 7.37
N TRP A 203 -7.78 -5.27 6.29
CA TRP A 203 -6.46 -5.86 6.09
C TRP A 203 -5.36 -4.80 6.15
N THR A 204 -4.15 -5.22 6.51
CA THR A 204 -2.92 -4.57 6.04
C THR A 204 -2.33 -5.40 4.90
N LEU A 205 -2.23 -4.79 3.71
CA LEU A 205 -1.72 -5.43 2.49
C LEU A 205 -0.24 -5.15 2.21
N ARG A 206 0.34 -4.21 2.96
CA ARG A 206 1.75 -3.80 2.90
C ARG A 206 2.76 -4.92 3.23
N PRO A 207 2.61 -5.70 4.32
CA PRO A 207 3.67 -6.63 4.71
C PRO A 207 3.82 -7.81 3.74
N PRO A 208 4.95 -8.56 3.77
CA PRO A 208 5.16 -9.74 2.93
C PRO A 208 4.07 -10.81 3.08
N ILE A 209 3.45 -10.87 4.26
CA ILE A 209 2.30 -11.72 4.58
C ILE A 209 1.24 -10.81 5.18
N SER A 210 0.13 -10.64 4.46
CA SER A 210 -0.99 -9.79 4.88
C SER A 210 -1.64 -10.34 6.15
N LYS A 211 -2.07 -9.42 7.03
CA LYS A 211 -2.77 -9.75 8.26
C LYS A 211 -4.00 -8.87 8.41
N HIS A 212 -5.02 -9.41 9.04
CA HIS A 212 -6.14 -8.60 9.50
C HIS A 212 -5.66 -7.55 10.52
N LYS A 213 -6.25 -6.37 10.45
CA LYS A 213 -6.04 -5.29 11.43
C LYS A 213 -6.73 -5.65 12.76
N PRO A 214 -6.31 -5.06 13.89
CA PRO A 214 -7.11 -5.12 15.11
C PRO A 214 -8.54 -4.65 14.85
N ASN A 215 -9.53 -5.37 15.39
CA ASN A 215 -10.95 -5.10 15.20
C ASN A 215 -11.39 -5.04 13.71
N TRP A 216 -10.79 -5.86 12.84
CA TRP A 216 -11.03 -5.82 11.40
C TRP A 216 -12.50 -6.04 11.01
N GLN A 217 -13.27 -6.80 11.79
CA GLN A 217 -14.68 -7.04 11.52
C GLN A 217 -15.49 -5.75 11.61
N ALA A 218 -15.26 -4.93 12.65
CA ALA A 218 -15.89 -3.63 12.76
C ALA A 218 -15.43 -2.69 11.64
N LYS A 219 -14.14 -2.68 11.31
CA LYS A 219 -13.61 -1.88 10.19
C LYS A 219 -14.22 -2.29 8.84
N ARG A 220 -14.40 -3.59 8.62
CA ARG A 220 -15.10 -4.15 7.45
C ARG A 220 -16.56 -3.73 7.43
N ALA A 221 -17.25 -3.76 8.58
CA ALA A 221 -18.62 -3.30 8.69
C ALA A 221 -18.76 -1.81 8.35
N GLU A 222 -17.83 -0.96 8.79
CA GLU A 222 -17.81 0.46 8.41
C GLU A 222 -17.61 0.66 6.90
N MET A 223 -16.72 -0.11 6.25
CA MET A 223 -16.58 -0.04 4.79
C MET A 223 -17.84 -0.54 4.07
N LYS A 224 -18.46 -1.62 4.55
CA LYS A 224 -19.70 -2.17 3.97
C LYS A 224 -20.85 -1.16 4.00
N LYS A 225 -20.90 -0.25 4.98
CA LYS A 225 -21.87 0.86 4.96
C LYS A 225 -21.70 1.71 3.71
N VAL A 226 -20.48 2.12 3.37
CA VAL A 226 -20.22 2.89 2.14
C VAL A 226 -20.72 2.12 0.91
N CYS A 227 -20.37 0.85 0.79
CA CYS A 227 -20.80 0.01 -0.33
C CYS A 227 -22.33 -0.10 -0.44
N ALA A 228 -23.02 -0.18 0.70
CA ALA A 228 -24.47 -0.34 0.77
C ALA A 228 -25.26 0.88 0.28
N ALA A 229 -24.62 2.03 0.09
CA ALA A 229 -25.27 3.19 -0.52
C ALA A 229 -25.63 2.95 -2.01
N CYS A 230 -24.93 2.01 -2.68
CA CYS A 230 -25.10 1.74 -4.11
C CYS A 230 -25.30 0.24 -4.43
N HIS A 231 -24.80 -0.68 -3.60
CA HIS A 231 -24.77 -2.11 -3.89
C HIS A 231 -25.60 -2.93 -2.90
N GLN A 232 -26.29 -3.94 -3.44
CA GLN A 232 -26.99 -4.94 -2.63
C GLN A 232 -26.02 -5.78 -1.78
N ARG A 233 -26.48 -6.21 -0.61
CA ARG A 233 -25.71 -6.99 0.37
C ARG A 233 -25.04 -8.24 -0.24
N VAL A 234 -25.77 -9.00 -1.07
CA VAL A 234 -25.25 -10.23 -1.70
C VAL A 234 -24.01 -9.94 -2.56
N TRP A 235 -24.03 -8.83 -3.30
CA TRP A 235 -22.89 -8.42 -4.12
C TRP A 235 -21.69 -8.01 -3.25
N VAL A 236 -21.94 -7.21 -2.21
CA VAL A 236 -20.89 -6.74 -1.28
C VAL A 236 -20.23 -7.92 -0.55
N ASP A 237 -21.04 -8.88 -0.07
CA ASP A 237 -20.54 -10.07 0.61
C ASP A 237 -19.75 -10.97 -0.35
N GLY A 238 -20.20 -11.12 -1.60
CA GLY A 238 -19.50 -11.86 -2.65
C GLY A 238 -18.14 -11.25 -3.02
N PHE A 239 -18.08 -9.92 -3.21
CA PHE A 239 -16.84 -9.20 -3.46
C PHE A 239 -15.81 -9.46 -2.35
N TYR A 240 -16.23 -9.32 -1.09
CA TYR A 240 -15.34 -9.49 0.04
C TYR A 240 -14.88 -10.93 0.23
N TYR A 241 -15.74 -11.91 -0.05
CA TYR A 241 -15.35 -13.32 -0.07
C TYR A 241 -14.24 -13.58 -1.11
N GLN A 242 -14.36 -13.03 -2.32
CA GLN A 242 -13.33 -13.16 -3.35
C GLN A 242 -12.02 -12.47 -2.96
N PHE A 243 -12.10 -11.25 -2.43
CA PHE A 243 -10.94 -10.50 -1.95
C PHE A 243 -10.19 -11.26 -0.84
N ASP A 244 -10.91 -11.73 0.18
CA ASP A 244 -10.32 -12.46 1.30
C ASP A 244 -9.67 -13.77 0.82
N ASN A 245 -10.30 -14.48 -0.11
CA ASN A 245 -9.73 -15.68 -0.71
C ASN A 245 -8.46 -15.41 -1.52
N LEU A 246 -8.38 -14.31 -2.28
CA LEU A 246 -7.15 -13.97 -3.01
C LEU A 246 -6.01 -13.61 -2.06
N VAL A 247 -6.28 -12.83 -1.01
CA VAL A 247 -5.26 -12.51 0.01
C VAL A 247 -4.75 -13.78 0.67
N ASN A 248 -5.65 -14.71 1.02
CA ASN A 248 -5.28 -16.00 1.57
C ASN A 248 -4.47 -16.85 0.58
N LEU A 249 -4.89 -16.92 -0.69
CA LEU A 249 -4.15 -17.61 -1.75
C LEU A 249 -2.72 -17.10 -1.87
N TYR A 250 -2.54 -15.77 -1.98
CA TYR A 250 -1.21 -15.17 -2.00
C TYR A 250 -0.41 -15.57 -0.76
N ASN A 251 -1.00 -15.39 0.44
CA ASN A 251 -0.31 -15.64 1.70
C ASN A 251 0.17 -17.08 1.81
N THR A 252 -0.70 -18.06 1.52
CA THR A 252 -0.43 -19.48 1.77
C THR A 252 0.42 -20.11 0.67
N LYS A 253 0.16 -19.78 -0.59
CA LYS A 253 0.85 -20.34 -1.75
C LYS A 253 2.21 -19.69 -2.00
N PHE A 254 2.34 -18.38 -1.78
CA PHE A 254 3.54 -17.64 -2.18
C PHE A 254 4.24 -16.95 -1.01
N GLY A 255 3.55 -16.04 -0.31
CA GLY A 255 4.18 -15.17 0.69
C GLY A 255 4.82 -15.92 1.87
N ILE A 256 4.10 -16.89 2.46
CA ILE A 256 4.62 -17.70 3.57
C ILE A 256 5.78 -18.60 3.12
N PRO A 257 5.67 -19.40 2.04
CA PRO A 257 6.80 -20.17 1.53
C PRO A 257 8.02 -19.32 1.18
N ALA A 258 7.86 -18.21 0.46
CA ALA A 258 8.96 -17.32 0.06
C ALA A 258 9.70 -16.78 1.30
N ASN A 259 8.97 -16.33 2.31
CA ASN A 259 9.55 -15.89 3.58
C ASN A 259 10.29 -17.02 4.32
N LYS A 260 9.79 -18.26 4.25
CA LYS A 260 10.49 -19.43 4.84
C LYS A 260 11.80 -19.75 4.11
N ILE A 261 11.86 -19.57 2.79
CA ILE A 261 13.08 -19.76 1.98
C ILE A 261 14.16 -18.78 2.44
N ILE A 262 13.86 -17.48 2.45
CA ILE A 262 14.85 -16.48 2.89
C ILE A 262 15.29 -16.71 4.34
N LYS A 263 14.35 -17.02 5.24
CA LYS A 263 14.70 -17.35 6.63
C LYS A 263 15.58 -18.59 6.75
N PHE A 264 15.34 -19.61 5.93
CA PHE A 264 16.16 -20.82 5.91
C PHE A 264 17.61 -20.46 5.58
N LEU A 265 17.83 -19.64 4.54
CA LEU A 265 19.15 -19.21 4.10
C LEU A 265 19.84 -18.32 5.14
N LYS A 266 19.15 -17.30 5.68
CA LYS A 266 19.70 -16.38 6.69
C LYS A 266 20.08 -17.10 7.98
N SER A 267 19.18 -17.94 8.52
CA SER A 267 19.42 -18.66 9.79
C SER A 267 20.59 -19.65 9.75
N ARG A 268 21.02 -20.04 8.55
CA ARG A 268 22.14 -20.95 8.31
C ARG A 268 23.39 -20.22 7.80
N HIS A 269 23.36 -18.89 7.74
CA HIS A 269 24.45 -18.06 7.22
C HIS A 269 24.87 -18.46 5.80
N LEU A 270 23.91 -18.90 4.97
CA LEU A 270 24.15 -19.25 3.56
C LEU A 270 24.10 -18.03 2.63
N ILE A 271 23.52 -16.94 3.15
CA ILE A 271 23.49 -15.63 2.52
C ILE A 271 24.02 -14.60 3.50
N ASP A 272 24.59 -13.52 2.97
CA ASP A 272 25.22 -12.46 3.76
C ASP A 272 24.18 -11.76 4.67
N PRO A 273 24.56 -11.36 5.90
CA PRO A 273 23.65 -10.64 6.79
C PRO A 273 23.32 -9.20 6.31
N THR A 274 24.15 -8.62 5.43
CA THR A 274 23.97 -7.28 4.88
C THR A 274 22.75 -7.27 3.95
N PRO A 275 21.74 -6.41 4.18
CA PRO A 275 20.56 -6.38 3.32
C PRO A 275 20.87 -5.88 1.91
N PHE A 276 20.24 -6.53 0.92
CA PHE A 276 20.27 -6.18 -0.51
C PHE A 276 21.64 -6.35 -1.19
N ASN A 277 22.58 -7.06 -0.60
CA ASN A 277 23.87 -7.32 -1.25
C ASN A 277 23.92 -8.64 -2.02
N GLU A 278 22.87 -9.46 -1.97
CA GLU A 278 22.75 -10.68 -2.77
C GLU A 278 21.47 -10.70 -3.62
N LYS A 279 21.58 -11.26 -4.84
CA LYS A 279 20.52 -11.27 -5.85
C LYS A 279 19.19 -11.81 -5.32
N ILE A 280 19.22 -12.90 -4.55
CA ILE A 280 18.01 -13.54 -4.02
C ILE A 280 17.20 -12.65 -3.09
N GLU A 281 17.83 -11.66 -2.45
CA GLU A 281 17.13 -10.68 -1.63
C GLU A 281 16.31 -9.72 -2.49
N TRP A 282 16.82 -9.32 -3.65
CA TRP A 282 16.07 -8.54 -4.65
C TRP A 282 14.92 -9.34 -5.24
N THR A 283 15.17 -10.59 -5.63
CA THR A 283 14.13 -11.53 -6.09
C THR A 283 13.01 -11.66 -5.07
N TYR A 284 13.35 -11.89 -3.80
CA TYR A 284 12.36 -11.94 -2.73
C TYR A 284 11.64 -10.61 -2.56
N PHE A 285 12.36 -9.49 -2.54
CA PHE A 285 11.79 -8.16 -2.36
C PHE A 285 10.76 -7.85 -3.43
N LEU A 286 11.10 -8.00 -4.72
CA LEU A 286 10.18 -7.75 -5.83
C LEU A 286 8.93 -8.64 -5.76
N LEU A 287 9.08 -9.91 -5.38
CA LEU A 287 7.97 -10.87 -5.24
C LEU A 287 6.89 -10.36 -4.29
N TRP A 288 7.28 -9.90 -3.10
CA TRP A 288 6.31 -9.54 -2.07
C TRP A 288 5.98 -8.04 -2.06
N HIS A 289 6.97 -7.18 -2.34
CA HIS A 289 6.89 -5.72 -2.27
C HIS A 289 6.16 -5.17 -3.49
N HIS A 290 6.50 -5.63 -4.70
CA HIS A 290 5.85 -5.14 -5.93
C HIS A 290 4.66 -6.02 -6.28
N GLU A 291 4.94 -7.19 -6.84
CA GLU A 291 3.96 -8.06 -7.49
C GLU A 291 2.88 -8.53 -6.51
N GLY A 292 3.30 -8.97 -5.33
CA GLY A 292 2.40 -9.39 -4.27
C GLY A 292 1.49 -8.25 -3.81
N ARG A 293 2.03 -7.05 -3.57
CA ARG A 293 1.21 -5.91 -3.15
C ARG A 293 0.27 -5.47 -4.28
N ARG A 294 0.72 -5.41 -5.53
CA ARG A 294 -0.10 -5.12 -6.71
C ARG A 294 -1.30 -6.05 -6.80
N ALA A 295 -1.07 -7.36 -6.71
CA ALA A 295 -2.14 -8.36 -6.74
C ALA A 295 -3.22 -8.11 -5.68
N ARG A 296 -2.79 -7.88 -4.44
CA ARG A 296 -3.70 -7.71 -3.30
C ARG A 296 -4.44 -6.38 -3.35
N HIS A 297 -3.78 -5.29 -3.75
CA HIS A 297 -4.45 -4.00 -3.96
C HIS A 297 -5.41 -4.05 -5.14
N GLY A 298 -5.02 -4.70 -6.25
CA GLY A 298 -5.87 -4.89 -7.43
C GLY A 298 -7.19 -5.56 -7.06
N ALA A 299 -7.15 -6.65 -6.30
CA ALA A 299 -8.39 -7.30 -5.85
C ALA A 299 -9.20 -6.45 -4.87
N SER A 300 -8.56 -5.66 -4.02
CA SER A 300 -9.25 -4.81 -3.03
C SER A 300 -10.06 -3.67 -3.66
N MET A 301 -9.79 -3.33 -4.93
CA MET A 301 -10.42 -2.21 -5.65
C MET A 301 -10.89 -2.61 -7.05
N MET A 302 -11.11 -3.92 -7.28
CA MET A 302 -11.71 -4.47 -8.50
C MET A 302 -10.93 -4.21 -9.81
N ALA A 303 -9.60 -4.20 -9.77
CA ALA A 303 -8.78 -4.19 -10.97
C ALA A 303 -8.30 -5.61 -11.33
N PRO A 304 -8.91 -6.27 -12.35
CA PRO A 304 -8.58 -7.63 -12.70
C PRO A 304 -7.14 -7.77 -13.23
N ASP A 305 -6.66 -6.78 -13.99
CA ASP A 305 -5.33 -6.83 -14.60
C ASP A 305 -4.21 -6.69 -13.57
N TRP A 306 -4.35 -5.73 -12.64
CA TRP A 306 -3.48 -5.59 -11.47
C TRP A 306 -3.53 -6.78 -10.52
N THR A 307 -4.66 -7.50 -10.48
CA THR A 307 -4.79 -8.74 -9.71
C THR A 307 -3.99 -9.88 -10.37
N HIS A 308 -4.04 -9.95 -11.70
CA HIS A 308 -3.50 -11.06 -12.48
C HIS A 308 -2.15 -10.72 -13.13
N TRP A 309 -2.16 -10.04 -14.28
CA TRP A 309 -0.98 -9.86 -15.15
C TRP A 309 0.13 -9.04 -14.51
N HIS A 310 -0.20 -7.95 -13.82
CA HIS A 310 0.77 -7.17 -13.04
C HIS A 310 0.93 -7.67 -11.59
N GLY A 311 0.26 -8.78 -11.24
CA GLY A 311 0.13 -9.28 -9.88
C GLY A 311 0.54 -10.74 -9.76
N LEU A 312 -0.43 -11.63 -9.55
CA LEU A 312 -0.15 -13.04 -9.27
C LEU A 312 0.56 -13.79 -10.40
N PHE A 313 0.48 -13.32 -11.65
CA PHE A 313 1.24 -13.86 -12.76
C PHE A 313 2.74 -13.71 -12.52
N GLU A 314 3.20 -12.48 -12.26
CA GLU A 314 4.60 -12.17 -11.97
C GLU A 314 5.04 -12.82 -10.65
N VAL A 315 4.19 -12.81 -9.60
CA VAL A 315 4.49 -13.54 -8.35
C VAL A 315 4.76 -15.02 -8.62
N ALA A 316 3.95 -15.65 -9.47
CA ALA A 316 4.12 -17.06 -9.79
C ALA A 316 5.42 -17.31 -10.55
N GLU A 317 5.66 -16.53 -11.61
CA GLU A 317 6.89 -16.61 -12.40
C GLU A 317 8.12 -16.48 -11.49
N ARG A 318 8.19 -15.40 -10.70
CA ARG A 318 9.30 -15.13 -9.80
C ARG A 318 9.47 -16.19 -8.73
N PHE A 319 8.37 -16.71 -8.18
CA PHE A 319 8.45 -17.74 -7.15
C PHE A 319 9.05 -19.05 -7.67
N TYR A 320 8.57 -19.52 -8.83
CA TYR A 320 8.93 -20.84 -9.34
C TYR A 320 10.22 -20.84 -10.17
N PHE A 321 10.50 -19.77 -10.90
CA PHE A 321 11.58 -19.72 -11.89
C PHE A 321 12.78 -18.86 -11.45
N GLU A 322 12.63 -18.02 -10.42
CA GLU A 322 13.75 -17.27 -9.85
C GLU A 322 14.05 -17.70 -8.41
N LEU A 323 13.12 -17.49 -7.46
CA LEU A 323 13.39 -17.62 -6.03
C LEU A 323 13.80 -19.05 -5.61
N ILE A 324 13.06 -20.06 -6.09
CA ILE A 324 13.36 -21.46 -5.75
C ILE A 324 14.68 -21.92 -6.41
N PRO A 325 14.91 -21.71 -7.72
CA PRO A 325 16.19 -22.04 -8.36
C PRO A 325 17.39 -21.32 -7.74
N GLU A 326 17.29 -20.04 -7.40
CA GLU A 326 18.37 -19.31 -6.73
C GLU A 326 18.70 -19.91 -5.35
N ALA A 327 17.67 -20.25 -4.57
CA ALA A 327 17.88 -20.94 -3.30
C ALA A 327 18.48 -22.34 -3.47
N ASP A 328 18.11 -23.06 -4.54
CA ASP A 328 18.69 -24.36 -4.88
C ASP A 328 20.20 -24.27 -5.12
N GLU A 329 20.64 -23.32 -5.92
CA GLU A 329 22.07 -23.13 -6.21
C GLU A 329 22.83 -22.67 -4.96
N ILE A 330 22.30 -21.74 -4.18
CA ILE A 330 22.92 -21.30 -2.91
C ILE A 330 23.13 -22.49 -1.96
N VAL A 331 22.11 -23.33 -1.75
CA VAL A 331 22.21 -24.50 -0.86
C VAL A 331 23.16 -25.56 -1.43
N LYS A 332 23.19 -25.73 -2.75
CA LYS A 332 24.09 -26.68 -3.43
C LYS A 332 25.55 -26.27 -3.28
N GLU A 333 25.86 -25.00 -3.48
CA GLU A 333 27.22 -24.44 -3.43
C GLU A 333 27.73 -24.26 -2.00
N LYS A 334 26.94 -23.57 -1.16
CA LYS A 334 27.38 -23.12 0.18
C LYS A 334 26.90 -24.03 1.32
N GLY A 335 25.87 -24.85 1.10
CA GLY A 335 25.21 -25.62 2.16
C GLY A 335 26.00 -26.85 2.63
N THR A 336 25.92 -27.15 3.93
CA THR A 336 26.44 -28.41 4.48
C THR A 336 25.60 -29.61 4.03
N ARG A 337 26.07 -30.84 4.26
CA ARG A 337 25.26 -32.06 4.02
C ARG A 337 23.92 -32.02 4.76
N LYS A 338 23.89 -31.44 5.96
CA LYS A 338 22.66 -31.26 6.74
C LYS A 338 21.72 -30.26 6.06
N ASP A 339 22.24 -29.12 5.60
CA ASP A 339 21.43 -28.09 4.95
C ASP A 339 20.82 -28.60 3.65
N LYS A 340 21.60 -29.30 2.82
CA LYS A 340 21.13 -29.94 1.59
C LYS A 340 19.97 -30.91 1.85
N ARG A 341 20.08 -31.73 2.91
CA ARG A 341 19.01 -32.67 3.31
C ARG A 341 17.77 -31.94 3.83
N ASP A 342 17.96 -30.95 4.70
CA ASP A 342 16.86 -30.19 5.30
C ASP A 342 16.12 -29.37 4.21
N TRP A 343 16.85 -28.80 3.26
CA TRP A 343 16.31 -28.11 2.10
C TRP A 343 15.53 -29.04 1.16
N ALA A 344 16.06 -30.23 0.86
CA ALA A 344 15.34 -31.23 0.09
C ALA A 344 14.03 -31.65 0.77
N LYS A 345 14.02 -31.78 2.11
CA LYS A 345 12.80 -32.04 2.89
C LYS A 345 11.80 -30.88 2.78
N PHE A 346 12.25 -29.63 2.91
CA PHE A 346 11.41 -28.45 2.74
C PHE A 346 10.76 -28.41 1.36
N LYS A 347 11.53 -28.61 0.28
CA LYS A 347 11.00 -28.64 -1.09
C LYS A 347 10.01 -29.78 -1.29
N LYS A 348 10.28 -30.97 -0.73
CA LYS A 348 9.35 -32.11 -0.81
C LYS A 348 8.00 -31.77 -0.18
N GLU A 349 7.99 -31.13 0.98
CA GLU A 349 6.77 -30.68 1.66
C GLU A 349 6.06 -29.60 0.82
N LEU A 350 6.77 -28.57 0.37
CA LEU A 350 6.21 -27.49 -0.45
C LEU A 350 5.49 -28.02 -1.69
N PHE A 351 6.17 -28.86 -2.48
CA PHE A 351 5.63 -29.42 -3.71
C PHE A 351 4.68 -30.61 -3.53
N SER A 352 4.44 -31.06 -2.29
CA SER A 352 3.39 -32.04 -2.02
C SER A 352 1.99 -31.41 -1.94
N ARG A 353 1.92 -30.09 -1.70
CA ARG A 353 0.66 -29.37 -1.58
C ARG A 353 -0.03 -29.27 -2.94
N PRO A 354 -1.36 -29.47 -3.02
CA PRO A 354 -2.10 -29.50 -4.29
C PRO A 354 -1.83 -28.31 -5.21
N GLU A 355 -1.75 -27.10 -4.66
CA GLU A 355 -1.58 -25.84 -5.39
C GLU A 355 -0.22 -25.67 -6.09
N HIS A 356 0.77 -26.50 -5.74
CA HIS A 356 2.12 -26.51 -6.32
C HIS A 356 2.36 -27.70 -7.26
N LYS A 357 1.43 -28.67 -7.34
CA LYS A 357 1.64 -29.93 -8.08
C LYS A 357 1.88 -29.72 -9.57
N TRP A 358 1.25 -28.72 -10.17
CA TRP A 358 1.37 -28.41 -11.60
C TRP A 358 2.83 -28.22 -12.04
N PHE A 359 3.69 -27.71 -11.16
CA PHE A 359 5.10 -27.42 -11.44
C PHE A 359 5.93 -28.70 -11.66
N LYS A 360 5.49 -29.84 -11.12
CA LYS A 360 6.12 -31.16 -11.37
C LYS A 360 5.54 -31.87 -12.60
N GLY A 361 4.66 -31.20 -13.34
CA GLY A 361 3.90 -31.76 -14.44
C GLY A 361 2.40 -31.74 -14.14
N MET A 362 1.61 -31.30 -15.12
CA MET A 362 0.16 -31.40 -15.06
C MET A 362 -0.30 -32.84 -15.39
N PRO A 363 -1.40 -33.32 -14.80
CA PRO A 363 -2.00 -34.59 -15.21
C PRO A 363 -2.27 -34.60 -16.72
N LYS A 364 -1.97 -35.72 -17.40
CA LYS A 364 -2.24 -35.86 -18.85
C LYS A 364 -3.69 -35.56 -19.22
N SER A 365 -4.64 -35.82 -18.31
CA SER A 365 -6.04 -35.47 -18.48
C SER A 365 -6.28 -33.96 -18.59
N GLU A 366 -5.59 -33.14 -17.78
CA GLU A 366 -5.69 -31.68 -17.87
C GLU A 366 -5.00 -31.15 -19.14
N LEU A 367 -3.83 -31.70 -19.50
CA LEU A 367 -3.17 -31.37 -20.77
C LEU A 367 -4.05 -31.68 -21.99
N ARG A 368 -4.76 -32.82 -21.98
CA ARG A 368 -5.72 -33.17 -23.04
C ARG A 368 -6.87 -32.19 -23.10
N LYS A 369 -7.46 -31.80 -21.97
CA LYS A 369 -8.54 -30.79 -21.94
C LYS A 369 -8.07 -29.45 -22.55
N ILE A 370 -6.84 -29.03 -22.25
CA ILE A 370 -6.26 -27.81 -22.85
C ILE A 370 -6.09 -28.00 -24.37
N ALA A 371 -5.48 -29.09 -24.81
CA ALA A 371 -5.29 -29.37 -26.22
C ALA A 371 -6.61 -29.47 -27.00
N GLU A 372 -7.62 -30.15 -26.45
CA GLU A 372 -8.97 -30.27 -27.02
C GLU A 372 -9.68 -28.91 -27.10
N PHE A 373 -9.53 -28.06 -26.08
CA PHE A 373 -10.06 -26.70 -26.11
C PHE A 373 -9.48 -25.90 -27.27
N TYR A 374 -8.15 -25.90 -27.44
CA TYR A 374 -7.48 -25.18 -28.52
C TYR A 374 -7.85 -25.75 -29.89
N LEU A 375 -7.87 -27.07 -30.03
CA LEU A 375 -8.24 -27.73 -31.28
C LEU A 375 -9.68 -27.38 -31.67
N LYS A 376 -10.62 -27.46 -30.73
CA LYS A 376 -12.04 -27.16 -30.97
C LYS A 376 -12.29 -25.68 -31.27
N ARG A 377 -11.56 -24.77 -30.61
CA ARG A 377 -11.79 -23.32 -30.72
C ARG A 377 -11.01 -22.67 -31.87
N TYR A 378 -9.80 -23.13 -32.13
CA TYR A 378 -8.85 -22.47 -33.05
C TYR A 378 -8.38 -23.37 -34.19
N GLY A 379 -8.82 -24.63 -34.27
CA GLY A 379 -8.42 -25.56 -35.33
C GLY A 379 -6.98 -26.05 -35.24
N GLN A 380 -6.28 -25.73 -34.15
CA GLN A 380 -4.88 -26.10 -33.90
C GLN A 380 -4.71 -26.47 -32.42
N THR A 381 -3.80 -27.38 -32.10
CA THR A 381 -3.49 -27.68 -30.70
C THR A 381 -2.75 -26.51 -30.05
N ALA A 382 -2.87 -26.38 -28.73
CA ALA A 382 -1.95 -25.52 -27.97
C ALA A 382 -0.51 -25.96 -28.28
N GLN A 383 0.37 -25.02 -28.63
CA GLN A 383 1.78 -25.29 -28.90
C GLN A 383 2.51 -25.83 -27.67
#